data_AF-A0A662IML3-F1
#
_entry.id   AF-A0A662IML3-F1
#
_cell.length_a   1.000
_cell.length_b   1.000
_cell.length_c   1.000
_cell.angle_alpha   90.00
_cell.angle_beta   90.00
_cell.angle_gamma   90.00
#
_symmetry.space_group_name_H-M   'P 1'
#
loop_
_entity.id
_entity.type
_entity.pdbx_description
1 polymer ?
#
loop_
_entity_poly.entity_id
_entity_poly.type
_entity_poly.pdbx_seq_one_letter_code
_entity_poly.pdbx_strand_id
1 'polypeptide(L)'
;MSAILFYAFEHSVQEGLTLFDCIYWATITMSTIGYGDITPHTVEGKTLATFTSVAGIASFTLLVSLLAEKFLMATIRRREGLISVRKTNVLVIC
;
A
#
# COMPACT_ATOMS: atom_id res chain seq x y z
N MET A 1 8.72 0.06 -8.37
CA MET A 1 9.24 -0.67 -9.55
C MET A 1 8.16 -0.83 -10.61
N SER A 2 6.98 -1.39 -10.31
CA SER A 2 5.86 -1.53 -11.26
C SER A 2 5.40 -0.20 -11.88
N ALA A 3 5.28 0.89 -11.11
CA ALA A 3 4.88 2.20 -11.63
C ALA A 3 5.87 2.80 -12.66
N ILE A 4 7.17 2.58 -12.47
CA ILE A 4 8.20 3.10 -13.38
C ILE A 4 8.21 2.29 -14.68
N LEU A 5 8.08 0.96 -14.57
CA LEU A 5 7.97 0.08 -15.74
C LEU A 5 6.69 0.37 -16.53
N PHE A 6 5.57 0.60 -15.85
CA PHE A 6 4.31 0.99 -16.49
C PHE A 6 4.46 2.32 -17.23
N TYR A 7 5.06 3.33 -16.60
CA TYR A 7 5.35 4.61 -17.25
C TYR A 7 6.23 4.42 -18.51
N ALA A 8 7.27 3.59 -18.43
CA ALA A 8 8.16 3.36 -19.56
C ALA A 8 7.46 2.73 -20.79
N PHE A 9 6.46 1.87 -20.57
CA PHE A 9 5.73 1.20 -21.66
C PHE A 9 4.51 1.98 -22.14
N GLU A 10 3.79 2.68 -21.26
CA GLU A 10 2.51 3.32 -21.59
C GLU A 10 2.63 4.83 -21.89
N HIS A 11 3.71 5.50 -21.48
CA HIS A 11 3.89 6.93 -21.75
C HIS A 11 3.96 7.28 -23.24
N SER A 12 4.37 6.33 -24.09
CA SER A 12 4.40 6.52 -25.54
C SER A 12 3.04 6.37 -26.22
N VAL A 13 2.06 5.75 -25.56
CA VAL A 13 0.72 5.46 -26.10
C VAL A 13 -0.34 6.37 -25.49
N GLN A 14 -0.19 6.74 -24.22
CA GLN A 14 -1.15 7.57 -23.51
C GLN A 14 -0.58 8.98 -23.30
N GLU A 15 -1.00 9.93 -24.15
CA GLU A 15 -0.62 11.34 -24.03
C GLU A 15 -1.09 11.92 -22.70
N GLY A 16 -0.18 12.56 -21.97
CA GLY A 16 -0.47 13.21 -20.67
C GLY A 16 -0.32 12.31 -19.44
N LEU A 17 0.10 11.05 -19.59
CA LEU A 17 0.36 10.15 -18.46
C LEU A 17 1.55 10.68 -17.63
N THR A 18 1.33 10.99 -16.36
CA THR A 18 2.40 11.42 -15.44
C THR A 18 2.93 10.27 -14.58
N LEU A 19 4.08 10.49 -13.92
CA LEU A 19 4.62 9.51 -12.96
C LEU A 19 3.68 9.31 -11.75
N PHE A 20 2.97 10.35 -11.32
CA PHE A 20 2.00 10.25 -10.22
C PHE A 20 0.82 9.37 -10.60
N ASP A 21 0.34 9.49 -11.84
CA ASP A 21 -0.73 8.65 -12.38
C ASP A 21 -0.33 7.17 -12.40
N CYS A 22 0.94 6.87 -12.70
CA CYS A 22 1.45 5.50 -12.70
C CYS A 22 1.58 4.93 -11.27
N ILE A 23 1.96 5.76 -10.29
CA ILE A 23 1.99 5.36 -8.88
C ILE A 23 0.57 5.10 -8.38
N TYR A 24 -0.36 5.98 -8.75
CA TYR A 24 -1.78 5.82 -8.45
C TYR A 24 -2.31 4.51 -9.07
N TRP A 25 -2.08 4.28 -10.36
CA TRP A 25 -2.45 3.04 -11.05
C TRP A 25 -1.89 1.79 -10.36
N ALA A 26 -0.61 1.79 -10.00
CA ALA A 26 0.01 0.67 -9.30
C ALA A 26 -0.65 0.45 -7.93
N THR A 27 -0.96 1.51 -7.20
CA THR A 27 -1.59 1.43 -5.88
C THR A 27 -3.01 0.87 -5.96
N ILE A 28 -3.85 1.35 -6.87
CA ILE A 28 -5.23 0.87 -7.03
C ILE A 28 -5.27 -0.57 -7.57
N THR A 29 -4.28 -0.97 -8.37
CA THR A 29 -4.17 -2.32 -8.90
C THR A 29 -3.76 -3.31 -7.80
N MET A 30 -2.71 -2.97 -7.03
CA MET A 30 -2.23 -3.82 -5.92
C MET A 30 -3.26 -3.96 -4.79
N SER A 31 -4.07 -2.92 -4.56
CA SER A 31 -5.15 -2.94 -3.57
C SER A 31 -6.45 -3.56 -4.08
N THR A 32 -6.48 -4.08 -5.31
CA THR A 32 -7.64 -4.70 -5.97
C THR A 32 -8.85 -3.77 -6.17
N ILE A 33 -8.64 -2.45 -6.09
CA ILE A 33 -9.69 -1.45 -6.30
C ILE A 33 -10.07 -1.39 -7.78
N GLY A 34 -9.08 -1.20 -8.66
CA GLY A 34 -9.26 -1.26 -10.12
C GLY A 34 -10.34 -0.34 -10.69
N TYR A 35 -10.28 0.97 -10.42
CA TYR A 35 -11.27 1.94 -10.92
C TYR A 35 -11.43 1.95 -12.45
N GLY A 36 -10.37 1.60 -13.19
CA GLY A 36 -10.40 1.52 -14.65
C GLY A 36 -10.28 2.86 -15.37
N ASP A 37 -9.95 3.93 -14.64
CA ASP A 37 -9.62 5.26 -15.16
C ASP A 37 -8.27 5.29 -15.88
N ILE A 38 -7.30 4.51 -15.40
CA ILE A 38 -6.01 4.28 -16.05
C ILE A 38 -5.87 2.78 -16.30
N THR A 39 -5.59 2.40 -17.54
CA THR A 39 -5.46 0.99 -17.94
C THR A 39 -4.35 0.81 -18.96
N PRO A 40 -3.63 -0.33 -18.95
CA PRO A 40 -2.62 -0.61 -19.96
C PRO A 40 -3.26 -0.80 -21.35
N HIS A 41 -2.78 -0.05 -22.34
CA HIS A 41 -3.19 -0.20 -23.73
C HIS A 41 -2.21 -1.10 -24.52
N THR A 42 -0.94 -1.12 -24.13
CA THR A 42 0.12 -1.94 -24.77
C THR A 42 0.04 -3.41 -24.36
N VAL A 43 0.60 -4.29 -25.21
CA VAL A 43 0.68 -5.73 -24.90
C VAL A 43 1.59 -5.96 -23.70
N GLU A 44 2.73 -5.26 -23.68
CA GLU A 44 3.73 -5.27 -22.62
C GLU A 44 3.12 -4.77 -21.30
N GLY A 45 2.40 -3.66 -21.34
CA GLY A 45 1.69 -3.09 -20.19
C GLY A 45 0.64 -4.04 -19.62
N LYS A 46 -0.10 -4.76 -20.47
CA LYS A 46 -1.09 -5.77 -20.04
C LYS A 46 -0.43 -6.97 -19.37
N THR A 47 0.69 -7.46 -19.93
CA THR A 47 1.47 -8.53 -19.27
C THR A 47 2.00 -8.07 -17.92
N LEU A 48 2.58 -6.87 -17.84
CA LEU A 48 3.07 -6.29 -16.60
C LEU A 48 1.95 -6.13 -15.56
N ALA A 49 0.78 -5.66 -15.97
CA ALA A 49 -0.39 -5.50 -15.11
C ALA A 49 -0.85 -6.84 -14.53
N THR A 50 -0.83 -7.90 -15.33
CA THR A 50 -1.18 -9.25 -14.87
C THR A 50 -0.22 -9.74 -13.77
N PHE A 51 1.09 -9.65 -14.01
CA PHE A 51 2.09 -10.01 -13.02
C PHE A 51 2.04 -9.13 -11.77
N THR A 52 1.86 -7.82 -11.96
CA THR A 52 1.77 -6.84 -10.87
C THR A 52 0.54 -7.07 -10.02
N SER A 53 -0.59 -7.47 -10.61
CA SER A 53 -1.80 -7.78 -9.85
C SER A 53 -1.59 -8.99 -8.93
N VAL A 54 -1.01 -10.08 -9.45
CA VAL A 54 -0.76 -11.30 -8.66
C VAL A 54 0.29 -11.07 -7.57
N ALA A 55 1.46 -10.53 -7.91
CA ALA A 55 2.53 -10.29 -6.94
C ALA A 55 2.21 -9.14 -5.98
N GLY A 56 1.44 -8.17 -6.47
CA GLY A 56 1.07 -6.96 -5.77
C GLY A 56 0.11 -7.18 -4.63
N ILE A 57 -0.90 -8.05 -4.84
CA ILE A 57 -1.87 -8.42 -3.80
C ILE A 57 -1.16 -8.99 -2.57
N ALA A 58 -0.30 -10.00 -2.75
CA ALA A 58 0.40 -10.62 -1.63
C ALA A 58 1.26 -9.61 -0.85
N SER A 59 1.98 -8.76 -1.57
CA SER A 59 2.82 -7.72 -0.97
C SER A 59 1.99 -6.67 -0.22
N PHE A 60 0.88 -6.24 -0.82
CA PHE A 60 -0.01 -5.24 -0.24
C PHE A 60 -0.72 -5.77 1.01
N THR A 61 -1.19 -7.02 0.99
CA THR A 61 -1.78 -7.68 2.16
C THR A 61 -0.79 -7.71 3.32
N LEU A 62 0.47 -8.10 3.08
CA LEU A 62 1.50 -8.11 4.13
C LEU A 62 1.75 -6.71 4.71
N LEU A 63 1.81 -5.68 3.86
CA LEU A 63 1.95 -4.30 4.32
C LEU A 63 0.78 -3.87 5.22
N VAL A 64 -0.46 -4.16 4.81
CA VAL A 64 -1.66 -3.86 5.58
C VAL A 64 -1.66 -4.60 6.91
N SER A 65 -1.30 -5.90 6.91
CA SER A 65 -1.20 -6.71 8.13
C SER A 65 -0.20 -6.16 9.13
N LEU A 66 1.00 -5.76 8.67
CA LEU A 66 2.02 -5.16 9.54
C LEU A 66 1.58 -3.82 10.12
N LEU A 67 0.88 -3.00 9.33
CA LEU A 67 0.31 -1.75 9.82
C LEU A 67 -0.77 -2.01 10.88
N ALA A 68 -1.69 -2.93 10.60
CA ALA A 68 -2.74 -3.32 11.54
C ALA A 68 -2.15 -3.86 12.86
N GLU A 69 -1.12 -4.70 12.79
CA GLU A 69 -0.41 -5.19 13.96
C GLU A 69 0.22 -4.04 14.75
N LYS A 70 0.87 -3.07 14.10
CA LYS A 70 1.41 -1.90 14.81
C LYS A 70 0.35 -1.10 15.55
N PHE A 71 -0.82 -0.87 14.93
CA PHE A 71 -1.93 -0.17 15.58
C PHE A 71 -2.51 -0.97 16.74
N LEU A 72 -2.64 -2.28 16.58
CA LEU A 72 -3.10 -3.19 17.62
C LEU A 72 -2.11 -3.20 18.80
N MET A 73 -0.81 -3.37 18.54
CA MET A 73 0.23 -3.36 19.56
C MET A 73 0.32 -2.00 20.27
N ALA A 74 0.16 -0.89 19.55
CA ALA A 74 0.05 0.42 20.17
C ALA A 74 -1.16 0.49 21.12
N THR A 75 -2.29 -0.12 20.75
CA THR A 75 -3.51 -0.15 21.56
C THR A 75 -3.37 -1.07 22.78
N ILE A 76 -2.79 -2.27 22.62
CA ILE A 76 -2.50 -3.21 23.72
C ILE A 76 -1.51 -2.57 24.70
N ARG A 77 -0.44 -1.95 24.20
CA ARG A 77 0.54 -1.24 25.03
C ARG A 77 -0.09 -0.06 25.79
N ARG A 78 -1.11 0.58 25.23
CA ARG A 78 -1.92 1.59 25.97
C ARG A 78 -2.75 0.95 27.08
N ARG A 79 -3.33 -0.23 26.86
CA ARG A 79 -4.13 -0.95 27.87
C ARG A 79 -3.29 -1.50 29.02
N GLU A 80 -2.08 -1.99 28.74
CA GLU A 80 -1.18 -2.54 29.77
C GLU A 80 -0.48 -1.47 30.62
N GLY A 81 -0.80 -0.18 30.44
CA GLY A 81 -0.19 0.92 31.21
C GLY A 81 1.30 1.14 30.91
N LEU A 82 1.84 0.48 29.86
CA LEU A 82 3.24 0.56 29.42
C LEU A 82 3.59 1.86 28.67
N ILE A 83 2.65 2.81 28.60
CA ILE A 83 2.96 4.19 28.22
C ILE A 83 3.68 4.79 29.43
N SER A 84 4.96 5.13 29.27
CA SER A 84 5.75 5.75 30.34
C SER A 84 5.07 7.03 30.83
N VAL A 85 4.28 6.91 31.90
CA VAL A 85 3.71 8.04 32.62
C VAL A 85 4.87 8.69 33.36
N ARG A 86 5.38 9.78 32.79
CA ARG A 86 6.37 10.65 33.43
C ARG A 86 5.77 11.15 34.76
N LYS A 87 6.12 10.47 35.85
CA LYS A 87 5.76 10.77 37.25
C LYS A 87 4.27 11.01 37.48
N THR A 88 3.51 9.97 37.77
CA THR A 88 2.31 10.15 38.60
C THR A 88 2.21 8.98 39.56
N ASN A 89 2.04 9.28 40.85
CA ASN A 89 1.91 8.33 41.94
C ASN A 89 0.65 7.49 41.75
N VAL A 90 0.73 6.42 40.95
CA VAL A 90 -0.38 5.47 40.79
C VAL A 90 -0.16 4.32 41.76
N LEU A 91 -0.95 4.30 42.84
CA LEU A 91 -0.99 3.24 43.84
C LEU A 91 -1.86 2.09 43.29
N VAL A 92 -1.25 0.95 43.00
CA VAL A 92 -1.98 -0.28 42.64
C VAL A 92 -2.36 -0.97 43.95
N ILE A 93 -3.66 -1.10 44.21
CA ILE A 93 -4.17 -1.85 45.36
C ILE A 93 -4.45 -3.27 44.88
N CYS A 94 -3.72 -4.23 45.46
CA CYS A 94 -3.95 -5.67 45.30
C CYS A 94 -5.19 -6.13 46.04
#